data_AF-A0A936W5R2-F1
#
_entry.id   AF-A0A936W5R2-F1
#
_cell.length_a   1.000
_cell.length_b   1.000
_cell.length_c   1.000
_cell.angle_alpha   90.00
_cell.angle_beta   90.00
_cell.angle_gamma   90.00
#
_symmetry.space_group_name_H-M   'P 1'
#
loop_
_entity.id
_entity.type
_entity.pdbx_description
1 polymer ?
#
loop_
_entity_poly.entity_id
_entity_poly.type
_entity_poly.pdbx_seq_one_letter_code
_entity_poly.pdbx_strand_id
1 'polypeptide(L)'
;MQTRLFFGFLLFLSGFSIQAQALRGLTPVDIASLKSIASATWSADGGTIAYTVRVQSDPTVENKPSRAELHLLNVASGASTSFVTRGNVRLVSFRPGHNVITFLNRLENDKVTGLYQIGLSGGEASLLYKFETSISGYQWSPDGKTLGFIATKPEVKEKAALPYSPVLYEQNLSVQRIYLVEPGQGEA
;
A
#
# COMPACT_ATOMS: atom_id res chain seq x y z
N MET A 1 -46.36 -72.23 4.09
CA MET A 1 -45.25 -73.17 4.34
C MET A 1 -44.42 -73.24 3.07
N GLN A 2 -43.29 -72.53 3.01
CA GLN A 2 -42.10 -72.82 2.19
C GLN A 2 -40.94 -71.92 2.68
N THR A 3 -40.12 -72.56 3.51
CA THR A 3 -38.65 -72.48 3.66
C THR A 3 -37.87 -71.20 3.35
N ARG A 4 -37.19 -70.74 4.41
CA ARG A 4 -36.12 -69.74 4.49
C ARG A 4 -34.91 -70.12 3.63
N LEU A 5 -34.26 -69.13 3.01
CA LEU A 5 -32.83 -69.19 2.71
C LEU A 5 -32.18 -67.83 3.06
N PHE A 6 -31.43 -67.83 4.16
CA PHE A 6 -30.52 -66.77 4.57
C PHE A 6 -29.26 -66.90 3.69
N PHE A 7 -28.88 -65.88 2.93
CA PHE A 7 -27.60 -65.88 2.23
C PHE A 7 -26.91 -64.52 2.32
N GLY A 8 -25.84 -64.49 3.12
CA GLY A 8 -24.59 -63.79 2.84
C GLY A 8 -24.63 -62.28 2.67
N PHE A 9 -24.68 -61.56 3.79
CA PHE A 9 -24.21 -60.17 3.83
C PHE A 9 -22.66 -60.17 3.84
N LEU A 10 -22.04 -60.05 2.66
CA LEU A 10 -20.59 -59.88 2.54
C LEU A 10 -20.29 -58.37 2.37
N LEU A 11 -19.98 -57.74 3.49
CA LEU A 11 -19.48 -56.36 3.58
C LEU A 11 -18.12 -56.28 2.89
N PHE A 12 -18.09 -55.79 1.64
CA PHE A 12 -16.86 -55.26 1.03
C PHE A 12 -16.58 -53.90 1.67
N LEU A 13 -15.84 -53.88 2.80
CA LEU A 13 -15.13 -52.68 3.25
C LEU A 13 -13.91 -52.50 2.35
N SER A 14 -14.11 -51.94 1.17
CA SER A 14 -13.03 -51.31 0.41
C SER A 14 -12.55 -50.12 1.24
N GLY A 15 -11.39 -50.30 1.88
CA GLY A 15 -10.70 -49.24 2.59
C GLY A 15 -10.40 -48.09 1.65
N PHE A 16 -11.24 -47.06 1.68
CA PHE A 16 -10.83 -45.73 1.30
C PHE A 16 -9.80 -45.28 2.32
N SER A 17 -8.53 -45.60 2.08
CA SER A 17 -7.45 -44.85 2.68
C SER A 17 -7.61 -43.42 2.18
N ILE A 18 -8.19 -42.56 3.02
CA ILE A 18 -8.04 -41.12 2.88
C ILE A 18 -6.54 -40.91 3.08
N GLN A 19 -5.79 -40.93 1.98
CA GLN A 19 -4.41 -40.53 1.98
C GLN A 19 -4.46 -39.04 2.30
N ALA A 20 -4.26 -38.70 3.58
CA ALA A 20 -4.11 -37.32 4.01
C ALA A 20 -3.02 -36.74 3.12
N GLN A 21 -3.38 -35.80 2.25
CA GLN A 21 -2.40 -35.07 1.48
C GLN A 21 -1.52 -34.40 2.53
N ALA A 22 -0.27 -34.86 2.63
CA ALA A 22 0.69 -34.21 3.50
C ALA A 22 0.75 -32.75 3.03
N LEU A 23 0.26 -31.83 3.87
CA LEU A 23 0.34 -30.41 3.60
C LEU A 23 1.79 -30.09 3.29
N ARG A 24 2.07 -29.58 2.08
CA ARG A 24 3.41 -29.14 1.72
C ARG A 24 3.84 -28.12 2.78
N GLY A 25 4.95 -28.39 3.46
CA GLY A 25 5.50 -27.48 4.45
C GLY A 25 5.82 -26.11 3.83
N LEU A 26 5.90 -25.09 4.69
CA LEU A 26 6.31 -23.75 4.30
C LEU A 26 7.76 -23.78 3.80
N THR A 27 8.00 -23.27 2.59
CA THR A 27 9.34 -23.14 2.02
C THR A 27 9.87 -21.70 2.18
N PRO A 28 11.19 -21.47 2.04
CA PRO A 28 11.72 -20.10 1.97
C PRO A 28 11.08 -19.25 0.86
N VAL A 29 10.69 -19.87 -0.26
CA VAL A 29 10.00 -19.18 -1.36
C VAL A 29 8.59 -18.76 -0.95
N ASP A 30 7.89 -19.58 -0.16
CA ASP A 30 6.58 -19.21 0.39
C ASP A 30 6.71 -18.01 1.33
N ILE A 31 7.72 -18.00 2.20
CA ILE A 31 8.01 -16.84 3.08
C ILE A 31 8.33 -15.59 2.25
N ALA A 32 9.18 -15.74 1.23
CA ALA A 32 9.62 -14.63 0.39
C ALA A 32 8.51 -14.08 -0.53
N SER A 33 7.42 -14.82 -0.74
CA SER A 33 6.28 -14.40 -1.56
C SER A 33 5.06 -13.95 -0.75
N LEU A 34 5.14 -13.94 0.59
CA LEU A 34 4.05 -13.49 1.46
C LEU A 34 3.61 -12.06 1.14
N LYS A 35 2.31 -11.89 0.91
CA LYS A 35 1.67 -10.58 0.83
C LYS A 35 1.18 -10.16 2.21
N SER A 36 1.26 -8.88 2.50
CA SER A 36 0.76 -8.29 3.75
C SER A 36 -0.07 -7.05 3.48
N ILE A 37 -1.07 -6.80 4.32
CA ILE A 37 -1.83 -5.54 4.33
C ILE A 37 -1.23 -4.64 5.40
N ALA A 38 -0.85 -3.41 5.03
CA ALA A 38 -0.15 -2.49 5.93
C ALA A 38 -1.04 -1.35 6.46
N SER A 39 -2.07 -0.96 5.70
CA SER A 39 -3.00 0.12 6.08
C SER A 39 -4.33 -0.06 5.38
N ALA A 40 -5.42 0.35 6.03
CA ALA A 40 -6.76 0.40 5.45
C ALA A 40 -7.51 1.66 5.94
N THR A 41 -8.39 2.20 5.11
CA THR A 41 -9.23 3.35 5.43
C THR A 41 -10.60 3.21 4.76
N TRP A 42 -11.63 3.79 5.37
CA TRP A 42 -13.01 3.71 4.89
C TRP A 42 -13.39 4.95 4.09
N SER A 43 -14.23 4.77 3.08
CA SER A 43 -14.97 5.88 2.47
C SER A 43 -15.99 6.45 3.46
N ALA A 44 -16.35 7.73 3.30
CA ALA A 44 -17.25 8.42 4.22
C ALA A 44 -18.66 7.79 4.28
N ASP A 45 -19.11 7.19 3.18
CA ASP A 45 -20.39 6.47 3.06
C ASP A 45 -20.33 5.02 3.59
N GLY A 46 -19.14 4.53 3.97
CA GLY A 46 -18.93 3.15 4.42
C GLY A 46 -19.01 2.09 3.32
N GLY A 47 -19.16 2.45 2.04
CA GLY A 47 -19.33 1.47 0.95
C GLY A 47 -18.03 0.82 0.48
N THR A 48 -16.90 1.48 0.71
CA THR A 48 -15.59 1.11 0.16
C THR A 48 -14.51 1.15 1.22
N ILE A 49 -13.64 0.14 1.23
CA ILE A 49 -12.38 0.17 1.99
C ILE A 49 -11.23 0.29 1.01
N ALA A 50 -10.39 1.31 1.18
CA ALA A 50 -9.14 1.46 0.47
C ALA A 50 -7.99 0.95 1.34
N TYR A 51 -7.16 0.05 0.80
CA TYR A 51 -6.10 -0.58 1.58
C TYR A 51 -4.84 -0.86 0.75
N THR A 52 -3.71 -1.01 1.43
CA THR A 52 -2.42 -1.28 0.78
C THR A 52 -2.06 -2.74 0.86
N VAL A 53 -1.63 -3.33 -0.25
CA VAL A 53 -1.07 -4.69 -0.32
C VAL A 53 0.41 -4.59 -0.65
N ARG A 54 1.26 -5.07 0.25
CA ARG A 54 2.69 -5.24 -0.02
C ARG A 54 2.89 -6.48 -0.87
N VAL A 55 3.47 -6.30 -2.04
CA VAL A 55 3.81 -7.35 -3.01
C VAL A 55 5.33 -7.46 -3.07
N GLN A 56 5.82 -8.67 -2.81
CA GLN A 56 7.24 -8.98 -2.83
C GLN A 56 7.72 -9.10 -4.28
N SER A 57 8.93 -8.62 -4.55
CA SER A 57 9.63 -8.96 -5.79
C SER A 57 10.02 -10.43 -5.77
N ASP A 58 10.07 -11.06 -6.94
CA ASP A 58 10.54 -12.44 -7.06
C ASP A 58 12.04 -12.50 -6.75
N PRO A 59 12.44 -13.12 -5.62
CA PRO A 59 13.84 -13.16 -5.21
C PRO A 59 14.70 -14.05 -6.11
N THR A 60 14.08 -14.89 -6.96
CA THR A 60 14.79 -15.77 -7.90
C THR A 60 15.15 -15.07 -9.20
N VAL A 61 14.48 -13.94 -9.50
CA VAL A 61 14.74 -13.14 -10.69
C VAL A 61 15.69 -12.00 -10.35
N GLU A 62 15.39 -11.22 -9.31
CA GLU A 62 16.19 -10.05 -8.95
C GLU A 62 16.02 -9.66 -7.49
N ASN A 63 17.11 -9.23 -6.84
CA ASN A 63 17.08 -8.70 -5.49
C ASN A 63 16.55 -7.24 -5.47
N LYS A 64 15.22 -7.10 -5.60
CA LYS A 64 14.51 -5.82 -5.57
C LYS A 64 13.66 -5.65 -4.30
N PRO A 65 13.48 -4.42 -3.80
CA PRO A 65 12.61 -4.17 -2.68
C PRO A 65 11.14 -4.44 -3.04
N SER A 66 10.36 -4.82 -2.03
CA SER A 66 8.90 -4.93 -2.15
C SER A 66 8.27 -3.61 -2.58
N ARG A 67 7.11 -3.70 -3.24
CA ARG A 67 6.26 -2.53 -3.50
C ARG A 67 4.93 -2.64 -2.78
N ALA A 68 4.26 -1.51 -2.62
CA ALA A 68 2.92 -1.45 -2.06
C ALA A 68 1.95 -0.97 -3.15
N GLU A 69 0.84 -1.69 -3.28
CA GLU A 69 -0.23 -1.42 -4.24
C GLU A 69 -1.49 -0.98 -3.49
N LEU A 70 -2.27 -0.08 -4.07
CA LEU A 70 -3.60 0.29 -3.59
C LEU A 70 -4.64 -0.68 -4.13
N HIS A 71 -5.49 -1.18 -3.24
CA HIS A 71 -6.63 -2.03 -3.56
C HIS A 71 -7.90 -1.42 -2.95
N LEU A 72 -9.04 -1.61 -3.62
CA LEU A 72 -10.35 -1.23 -3.11
C LEU A 72 -11.20 -2.48 -2.86
N LEU A 73 -11.86 -2.53 -1.72
CA LEU A 73 -12.84 -3.54 -1.36
C LEU A 73 -14.23 -2.90 -1.36
N ASN A 74 -15.14 -3.47 -2.13
CA ASN A 74 -16.56 -3.18 -2.00
C ASN A 74 -17.12 -3.97 -0.81
N VAL A 75 -17.69 -3.26 0.17
CA VAL A 75 -18.12 -3.86 1.44
C VAL A 75 -19.34 -4.77 1.27
N ALA A 76 -20.26 -4.40 0.38
CA ALA A 76 -21.49 -5.16 0.16
C ALA A 76 -21.26 -6.48 -0.59
N SER A 77 -20.43 -6.47 -1.62
CA SER A 77 -20.16 -7.67 -2.44
C SER A 77 -18.94 -8.48 -1.96
N GLY A 78 -18.08 -7.89 -1.14
CA GLY A 78 -16.77 -8.46 -0.78
C GLY A 78 -15.76 -8.48 -1.93
N ALA A 79 -16.10 -7.87 -3.08
CA ALA A 79 -15.21 -7.84 -4.23
C ALA A 79 -14.02 -6.90 -3.97
N SER A 80 -12.82 -7.41 -4.21
CA SER A 80 -11.57 -6.66 -4.11
C SER A 80 -10.96 -6.45 -5.49
N THR A 81 -10.42 -5.26 -5.75
CA THR A 81 -9.80 -4.90 -7.02
C THR A 81 -8.50 -4.13 -6.81
N SER A 82 -7.45 -4.51 -7.53
CA SER A 82 -6.22 -3.72 -7.60
C SER A 82 -6.50 -2.40 -8.33
N PHE A 83 -6.11 -1.28 -7.71
CA PHE A 83 -6.48 0.06 -8.17
C PHE A 83 -5.27 0.88 -8.61
N VAL A 84 -4.17 0.85 -7.85
CA VAL A 84 -2.89 1.46 -8.23
C VAL A 84 -1.75 0.50 -7.94
N THR A 85 -1.03 0.07 -8.98
CA THR A 85 -0.01 -1.00 -8.89
C THR A 85 1.42 -0.50 -9.16
N ARG A 86 1.59 0.79 -9.46
CA ARG A 86 2.88 1.40 -9.79
C ARG A 86 3.44 2.22 -8.62
N GLY A 87 4.76 2.11 -8.41
CA GLY A 87 5.48 2.82 -7.35
C GLY A 87 5.37 2.09 -5.99
N ASN A 88 5.42 2.85 -4.91
CA ASN A 88 5.31 2.39 -3.53
C ASN A 88 4.21 3.19 -2.80
N VAL A 89 2.96 2.75 -2.94
CA VAL A 89 1.80 3.47 -2.40
C VAL A 89 1.76 3.38 -0.88
N ARG A 90 1.67 4.53 -0.19
CA ARG A 90 1.51 4.61 1.28
C ARG A 90 0.52 5.69 1.69
N LEU A 91 0.05 5.63 2.93
CA LEU A 91 -0.82 6.64 3.56
C LEU A 91 -2.04 7.00 2.69
N VAL A 92 -2.89 6.01 2.47
CA VAL A 92 -4.09 6.18 1.64
C VAL A 92 -5.16 6.93 2.43
N SER A 93 -5.85 7.87 1.78
CA SER A 93 -6.96 8.64 2.37
C SER A 93 -8.01 8.98 1.32
N PHE A 94 -9.29 8.96 1.70
CA PHE A 94 -10.34 9.57 0.90
C PHE A 94 -10.34 11.07 1.17
N ARG A 95 -10.28 11.90 0.12
CA ARG A 95 -10.33 13.35 0.30
C ARG A 95 -11.77 13.78 0.64
N PRO A 96 -12.02 14.43 1.79
CA PRO A 96 -13.37 14.82 2.19
C PRO A 96 -14.06 15.69 1.13
N GLY A 97 -15.32 15.41 0.82
CA GLY A 97 -16.12 16.17 -0.15
C GLY A 97 -15.69 16.03 -1.62
N HIS A 98 -14.71 15.18 -1.92
CA HIS A 98 -14.21 14.98 -3.28
C HIS A 98 -14.30 13.50 -3.68
N ASN A 99 -14.55 13.21 -4.95
CA ASN A 99 -14.68 11.84 -5.47
C ASN A 99 -13.32 11.20 -5.81
N VAL A 100 -12.32 11.36 -4.92
CA VAL A 100 -10.94 10.95 -5.17
C VAL A 100 -10.29 10.30 -3.94
N ILE A 101 -9.34 9.41 -4.19
CA ILE A 101 -8.42 8.85 -3.19
C ILE A 101 -7.07 9.52 -3.37
N THR A 102 -6.47 9.94 -2.26
CA THR A 102 -5.12 10.48 -2.21
C THR A 102 -4.18 9.52 -1.52
N PHE A 103 -2.90 9.57 -1.88
CA PHE A 103 -1.88 8.70 -1.30
C PHE A 103 -0.48 9.25 -1.58
N LEU A 104 0.48 8.88 -0.72
CA LEU A 104 1.88 9.13 -1.00
C LEU A 104 2.43 8.09 -1.97
N ASN A 105 3.20 8.54 -2.95
CA ASN A 105 3.89 7.65 -3.87
C ASN A 105 5.24 8.23 -4.28
N ARG A 106 6.11 7.33 -4.72
CA ARG A 106 7.38 7.64 -5.37
C ARG A 106 7.56 6.67 -6.54
N LEU A 107 7.49 7.18 -7.76
CA LEU A 107 7.80 6.41 -8.96
C LEU A 107 9.31 6.29 -9.12
N GLU A 108 9.76 5.39 -10.00
CA GLU A 108 11.17 5.02 -10.16
C GLU A 108 12.09 6.22 -10.47
N ASN A 109 11.59 7.17 -11.27
CA ASN A 109 12.34 8.37 -11.67
C ASN A 109 12.14 9.57 -10.73
N ASP A 110 11.33 9.41 -9.67
CA ASP A 110 11.07 10.49 -8.73
C ASP A 110 12.21 10.64 -7.71
N LYS A 111 12.68 11.87 -7.54
CA LYS A 111 13.68 12.21 -6.52
C LYS A 111 13.10 12.23 -5.10
N VAL A 112 11.81 12.53 -4.98
CA VAL A 112 11.11 12.73 -3.71
C VAL A 112 9.72 12.12 -3.75
N THR A 113 9.20 11.72 -2.59
CA THR A 113 7.81 11.27 -2.43
C THR A 113 6.86 12.46 -2.58
N GLY A 114 5.87 12.33 -3.47
CA GLY A 114 4.80 13.30 -3.66
C GLY A 114 3.43 12.77 -3.23
N LEU A 115 2.45 13.67 -3.19
CA LEU A 115 1.04 13.33 -2.99
C LEU A 115 0.37 13.13 -4.35
N TYR A 116 -0.20 11.96 -4.56
CA TYR A 116 -0.93 11.59 -5.76
C TYR A 116 -2.43 11.49 -5.47
N GLN A 117 -3.23 11.57 -6.53
CA GLN A 117 -4.67 11.35 -6.47
C GLN A 117 -5.15 10.46 -7.62
N ILE A 118 -6.28 9.79 -7.41
CA ILE A 118 -7.00 9.02 -8.44
C ILE A 118 -8.51 9.13 -8.18
N GLY A 119 -9.32 9.24 -9.23
CA GLY A 119 -10.78 9.27 -9.10
C GLY A 119 -11.35 7.91 -8.69
N LEU A 120 -12.47 7.89 -7.95
CA LEU A 120 -13.13 6.62 -7.56
C LEU A 120 -13.68 5.83 -8.75
N SER A 121 -13.94 6.50 -9.88
CA SER A 121 -14.29 5.86 -11.15
C SER A 121 -13.11 5.14 -11.82
N GLY A 122 -11.90 5.22 -11.25
CA GLY A 122 -10.67 4.70 -11.84
C GLY A 122 -10.00 5.73 -12.77
N GLY A 123 -9.13 5.21 -13.64
CA GLY A 123 -8.25 6.01 -14.50
C GLY A 123 -6.80 5.90 -14.07
N GLU A 124 -5.98 6.86 -14.50
CA GLU A 124 -4.58 6.94 -14.10
C GLU A 124 -4.41 7.86 -12.88
N ALA A 125 -3.56 7.44 -11.94
CA ALA A 125 -3.17 8.30 -10.83
C ALA A 125 -2.33 9.48 -11.33
N SER A 126 -2.65 10.68 -10.86
CA SER A 126 -1.94 11.91 -11.19
C SER A 126 -1.28 12.52 -9.95
N LEU A 127 -0.19 13.26 -10.16
CA LEU A 127 0.46 14.02 -9.10
C LEU A 127 -0.44 15.20 -8.70
N LEU A 128 -0.83 15.27 -7.44
CA LEU A 128 -1.64 16.36 -6.89
C LEU A 128 -0.75 17.46 -6.29
N TYR A 129 0.28 17.08 -5.54
CA TYR A 129 1.19 18.03 -4.91
C TYR A 129 2.57 17.42 -4.71
N LYS A 130 3.60 18.26 -4.84
CA LYS A 130 5.00 17.90 -4.63
C LYS A 130 5.69 19.02 -3.88
N PHE A 131 6.56 18.62 -2.96
CA PHE A 131 7.41 19.51 -2.19
C PHE A 131 8.88 19.27 -2.57
N GLU A 132 9.79 20.17 -2.19
CA GLU A 132 11.21 20.06 -2.55
C GLU A 132 11.90 18.89 -1.84
N THR A 133 11.36 18.45 -0.70
CA THR A 133 11.78 17.23 0.01
C THR A 133 10.64 16.21 0.05
N SER A 134 10.95 14.96 0.41
CA SER A 134 9.94 13.90 0.45
C SER A 134 8.90 14.17 1.53
N ILE A 135 7.63 14.13 1.14
CA ILE A 135 6.52 14.13 2.08
C ILE A 135 6.53 12.80 2.83
N SER A 136 6.53 12.83 4.17
CA SER A 136 6.56 11.64 5.03
C SER A 136 5.20 11.29 5.63
N GLY A 137 4.30 12.29 5.74
CA GLY A 137 2.94 12.15 6.25
C GLY A 137 2.06 13.29 5.77
N TYR A 138 0.74 13.06 5.71
CA TYR A 138 -0.22 14.11 5.38
C TYR A 138 -1.61 13.83 5.96
N GLN A 139 -2.43 14.87 6.04
CA GLN A 139 -3.84 14.81 6.39
C GLN A 139 -4.62 15.94 5.71
N TRP A 140 -5.87 15.68 5.37
CA TRP A 140 -6.79 16.70 4.86
C TRP A 140 -7.51 17.41 6.00
N SER A 141 -7.77 18.70 5.84
CA SER A 141 -8.77 19.40 6.64
C SER A 141 -10.16 18.76 6.47
N PRO A 142 -11.08 18.91 7.43
CA PRO A 142 -12.42 18.33 7.35
C PRO A 142 -13.23 18.78 6.13
N ASP A 143 -12.97 19.97 5.61
CA ASP A 143 -13.59 20.50 4.39
C ASP A 143 -12.89 20.04 3.09
N GLY A 144 -11.79 19.30 3.20
CA GLY A 144 -11.02 18.77 2.08
C GLY A 144 -10.25 19.82 1.28
N LYS A 145 -10.13 21.07 1.76
CA LYS A 145 -9.46 22.15 1.02
C LYS A 145 -7.98 22.26 1.34
N THR A 146 -7.63 22.20 2.61
CA THR A 146 -6.26 22.36 3.09
C THR A 146 -5.60 21.00 3.29
N LEU A 147 -4.41 20.85 2.73
CA LEU A 147 -3.51 19.73 2.96
C LEU A 147 -2.50 20.13 4.04
N GLY A 148 -2.51 19.43 5.16
CA GLY A 148 -1.39 19.44 6.11
C GLY A 148 -0.43 18.31 5.82
N PHE A 149 0.87 18.58 5.75
CA PHE A 149 1.87 17.54 5.48
C PHE A 149 3.18 17.76 6.24
N ILE A 150 3.90 16.66 6.45
CA ILE A 150 5.20 16.64 7.11
C ILE A 150 6.29 16.43 6.07
N ALA A 151 7.30 17.29 6.11
CA ALA A 151 8.49 17.17 5.28
C ALA A 151 9.72 17.74 5.99
N THR A 152 10.91 17.30 5.60
CA THR A 152 12.17 17.91 6.09
C THR A 152 12.30 19.31 5.48
N LYS A 153 12.75 20.29 6.27
CA LYS A 153 13.07 21.61 5.73
C LYS A 153 14.06 21.48 4.56
N PRO A 154 13.79 22.08 3.39
CA PRO A 154 14.75 22.09 2.30
C PRO A 154 16.09 22.70 2.76
N GLU A 155 17.19 22.03 2.43
CA GLU A 155 18.52 22.56 2.73
C GLU A 155 18.77 23.81 1.88
N VAL A 156 19.12 24.90 2.55
CA VAL A 156 19.72 26.06 1.88
C VAL A 156 21.21 25.76 1.80
N LYS A 157 21.70 25.40 0.61
CA LYS A 157 23.14 25.22 0.39
C LYS A 157 23.82 26.58 0.45
N GLU A 158 24.30 26.97 1.63
CA GLU A 158 25.18 28.12 1.74
C GLU A 158 26.53 27.79 1.08
N LYS A 159 27.01 28.73 0.26
CA LYS A 159 28.31 28.58 -0.40
C LYS A 159 29.39 28.65 0.67
N ALA A 160 30.16 27.59 0.84
CA ALA A 160 31.21 27.54 1.84
C ALA A 160 32.20 28.70 1.63
N ALA A 161 32.34 29.57 2.63
CA ALA A 161 33.29 30.69 2.60
C ALA A 161 34.75 30.21 2.73
N LEU A 162 34.96 28.99 3.19
CA LEU A 162 36.27 28.40 3.43
C LEU A 162 36.69 27.47 2.30
N PRO A 163 38.00 27.33 2.01
CA PRO A 163 38.52 26.38 1.02
C PRO A 163 38.40 24.91 1.45
N TYR A 164 37.88 24.64 2.66
CA TYR A 164 37.62 23.31 3.19
C TYR A 164 36.23 23.26 3.85
N SER A 165 35.62 22.07 3.92
CA SER A 165 34.37 21.83 4.64
C SER A 165 34.66 21.14 5.97
N PRO A 166 34.65 21.85 7.12
CA PRO A 166 34.75 21.19 8.41
C PRO A 166 33.54 20.28 8.62
N VAL A 167 33.78 19.05 9.10
CA VAL A 167 32.69 18.16 9.55
C VAL A 167 32.27 18.63 10.94
N LEU A 168 31.15 19.35 11.00
CA LEU A 168 30.57 19.86 12.24
C LEU A 168 29.54 18.85 12.74
N TYR A 169 29.82 18.22 13.88
CA TYR A 169 28.87 17.32 14.55
C TYR A 169 27.78 18.15 15.24
N GLU A 170 26.56 17.61 15.31
CA GLU A 170 25.39 18.22 15.97
C GLU A 170 24.91 19.57 15.41
N GLN A 171 25.49 20.05 14.32
CA GLN A 171 24.94 21.13 13.50
C GLN A 171 24.12 20.55 12.34
N ASN A 172 23.14 21.30 11.84
CA ASN A 172 22.25 20.89 10.74
C ASN A 172 21.35 19.68 11.03
N LEU A 173 20.81 19.58 12.25
CA LEU A 173 19.76 18.61 12.54
C LEU A 173 18.62 18.73 11.51
N SER A 174 18.26 17.60 10.88
CA SER A 174 17.13 17.54 9.94
C SER A 174 15.83 17.69 10.71
N VAL A 175 15.35 18.92 10.82
CA VAL A 175 14.07 19.22 11.46
C VAL A 175 12.94 18.94 10.46
N GLN A 176 12.05 18.02 10.82
CA GLN A 176 10.77 17.87 10.14
C GLN A 176 9.84 19.00 10.55
N ARG A 177 9.10 19.54 9.59
CA ARG A 177 8.12 20.60 9.79
C ARG A 177 6.77 20.16 9.27
N ILE A 178 5.72 20.73 9.84
CA ILE A 178 4.38 20.68 9.29
C ILE A 178 4.20 21.89 8.38
N TYR A 179 3.66 21.64 7.20
CA TYR A 179 3.31 22.62 6.19
C TYR A 179 1.81 22.55 5.91
N LEU A 180 1.21 23.67 5.54
CA LEU A 180 -0.19 23.77 5.14
C LEU A 180 -0.24 24.37 3.73
N VAL A 181 -1.01 23.76 2.84
CA VAL A 181 -1.18 24.22 1.45
C VAL A 181 -2.60 23.92 0.97
N GLU A 182 -3.11 24.71 0.02
CA GLU A 182 -4.34 24.40 -0.73
C GLU A 182 -3.96 23.94 -2.15
N PRO A 183 -3.77 22.63 -2.36
CA PRO A 183 -3.29 22.14 -3.65
C PRO A 183 -4.31 22.41 -4.76
N GLY A 184 -3.86 23.10 -5.83
CA GLY A 184 -4.69 23.51 -6.96
C GLY A 184 -4.95 25.01 -7.06
N GLN A 185 -4.65 25.79 -6.01
CA GLN A 185 -4.43 27.23 -6.10
C GLN A 185 -2.91 27.47 -6.09
N GLY A 186 -2.44 28.44 -6.88
CA GLY A 186 -1.07 28.48 -7.40
C GLY A 186 0.10 28.46 -6.40
N GLU A 187 1.22 27.99 -6.97
CA GLU A 187 2.64 27.90 -6.58
C GLU A 187 3.07 26.92 -5.48
N ALA A 188 4.06 26.10 -5.89
CA ALA A 188 4.84 25.16 -5.11
C ALA A 188 6.11 25.82 -4.61
#